data_AF-N4X0W3-F1
#
_entry.id   AF-N4X0W3-F1
#
_cell.length_a   1.000
_cell.length_b   1.000
_cell.length_c   1.000
_cell.angle_alpha   90.00
_cell.angle_beta   90.00
_cell.angle_gamma   90.00
#
_symmetry.space_group_name_H-M   'P 1'
#
loop_
_entity.id
_entity.type
_entity.pdbx_description
1 polymer ?
#
loop_
_entity_poly.entity_id
_entity_poly.type
_entity_poly.pdbx_seq_one_letter_code
_entity_poly.pdbx_strand_id
1 'polypeptide(L)'
;MSATVNFATHPTQCDEALQKLYRDICSTSCKDRAAKLQVFSEQMWERLEHHPLPADNIIQGFADILRNDNDILLVRLVVPDFRPGSPIPTNTIKQRLLQINPRPSPLESIRKYFPERDTEVHRLYEEEKTVLQEAELYRAAVLLYGHGNISQERKERLQHWLATYPAEEA
;
A
#
# COMPACT_ATOMS: atom_id res chain seq x y z
N MET A 1 -50.52 -10.66 20.66
CA MET A 1 -50.51 -9.30 20.10
C MET A 1 -49.07 -8.85 20.02
N SER A 2 -48.43 -9.02 18.87
CA SER A 2 -47.03 -8.64 18.67
C SER A 2 -46.97 -7.16 18.31
N ALA A 3 -46.34 -6.35 19.16
CA ALA A 3 -46.08 -4.95 18.89
C ALA A 3 -44.88 -4.84 17.95
N THR A 4 -45.15 -4.45 16.70
CA THR A 4 -44.13 -4.09 15.71
C THR A 4 -43.58 -2.72 16.09
N VAL A 5 -42.40 -2.68 16.73
CA VAL A 5 -41.70 -1.42 17.00
C VAL A 5 -41.02 -0.98 15.72
N ASN A 6 -41.70 -0.13 14.95
CA ASN A 6 -41.10 0.61 13.85
C ASN A 6 -40.18 1.69 14.44
N PHE A 7 -38.90 1.37 14.63
CA PHE A 7 -37.87 2.39 14.78
C PHE A 7 -37.64 3.02 13.41
N ALA A 8 -38.36 4.12 13.13
CA ALA A 8 -37.95 5.05 12.10
C ALA A 8 -36.61 5.66 12.53
N THR A 9 -35.52 5.07 12.06
CA THR A 9 -34.17 5.63 12.19
C THR A 9 -34.10 6.87 11.32
N HIS A 10 -34.24 8.04 11.95
CA HIS A 10 -33.95 9.29 11.29
C HIS A 10 -32.46 9.31 10.90
N PRO A 11 -32.11 9.55 9.62
CA PRO A 11 -30.73 9.65 9.20
C PRO A 11 -30.07 10.80 9.97
N THR A 12 -28.92 10.53 10.60
CA THR A 12 -28.14 11.62 11.20
C THR A 12 -27.56 12.51 10.09
N GLN A 13 -27.30 13.79 10.37
CA GLN A 13 -26.71 14.73 9.40
C GLN A 13 -25.42 14.19 8.74
N CYS A 14 -24.67 13.35 9.45
CA CYS A 14 -23.51 12.61 8.94
C CYS A 14 -23.88 11.57 7.86
N ASP A 15 -24.99 10.86 8.04
CA ASP A 15 -25.45 9.82 7.10
C ASP A 15 -25.93 10.46 5.78
N GLU A 16 -26.57 11.63 5.84
CA GLU A 16 -26.95 12.39 4.63
C GLU A 16 -25.72 12.87 3.85
N ALA A 17 -24.68 13.34 4.57
CA ALA A 17 -23.42 13.75 3.96
C ALA A 17 -22.71 12.56 3.28
N LEU A 18 -22.63 11.41 3.97
CA LEU A 18 -22.09 10.17 3.40
C LEU A 18 -22.87 9.72 2.16
N GLN A 19 -24.21 9.80 2.19
CA GLN A 19 -25.04 9.42 1.05
C GLN A 19 -24.86 10.37 -0.14
N LYS A 20 -24.72 11.68 0.11
CA LYS A 20 -24.40 12.64 -0.95
C LYS A 20 -23.03 12.33 -1.55
N LEU A 21 -22.05 12.05 -0.72
CA LEU A 21 -20.68 11.81 -1.14
C LEU A 21 -20.54 10.48 -1.90
N TYR A 22 -21.28 9.45 -1.50
CA TYR A 22 -21.42 8.20 -2.26
C TYR A 22 -22.03 8.43 -3.65
N ARG A 23 -23.14 9.18 -3.74
CA ARG A 23 -23.76 9.53 -5.03
C ARG A 23 -22.81 10.29 -5.95
N ASP A 24 -22.03 11.21 -5.40
CA ASP A 24 -21.00 11.93 -6.14
C ASP A 24 -19.94 10.98 -6.70
N ILE A 25 -19.44 10.02 -5.90
CA ILE A 25 -18.42 9.05 -6.33
C ILE A 25 -18.93 8.14 -7.45
N CYS A 26 -20.21 7.77 -7.42
CA CYS A 26 -20.86 6.94 -8.44
C CYS A 26 -21.21 7.72 -9.72
N SER A 27 -21.13 9.06 -9.71
CA SER A 27 -21.38 9.88 -10.89
C SER A 27 -20.28 9.70 -11.94
N THR A 28 -20.66 9.58 -13.21
CA THR A 28 -19.74 9.40 -14.35
C THR A 28 -18.81 10.60 -14.57
N SER A 29 -19.15 11.79 -14.06
CA SER A 29 -18.37 13.02 -14.18
C SER A 29 -17.80 13.51 -12.84
N CYS A 30 -17.46 12.60 -11.94
CA CYS A 30 -16.96 12.95 -10.62
C CYS A 30 -15.52 13.51 -10.69
N LYS A 31 -15.40 14.84 -10.60
CA LYS A 31 -14.12 15.50 -10.35
C LYS A 31 -13.59 15.07 -8.98
N ASP A 32 -12.30 14.77 -8.93
CA ASP A 32 -11.60 14.34 -7.72
C ASP A 32 -12.18 13.08 -7.06
N ARG A 33 -12.70 12.15 -7.88
CA ARG A 33 -13.30 10.89 -7.42
C ARG A 33 -12.42 10.15 -6.41
N ALA A 34 -11.11 10.08 -6.65
CA ALA A 34 -10.18 9.39 -5.76
C ALA A 34 -10.11 10.04 -4.37
N ALA A 35 -10.01 11.36 -4.30
CA ALA A 35 -9.99 12.10 -3.03
C ALA A 35 -11.33 11.96 -2.30
N LYS A 36 -12.46 12.10 -3.02
CA LYS A 36 -13.78 11.88 -2.43
C LYS A 36 -13.94 10.46 -1.92
N LEU A 37 -13.47 9.45 -2.64
CA LEU A 37 -13.52 8.06 -2.21
C LEU A 37 -12.72 7.82 -0.93
N GLN A 38 -11.55 8.44 -0.82
CA GLN A 38 -10.74 8.37 0.40
C GLN A 38 -11.49 8.99 1.59
N VAL A 39 -12.02 10.20 1.43
CA VAL A 39 -12.83 10.87 2.47
C VAL A 39 -14.06 10.04 2.83
N PHE A 40 -14.75 9.47 1.84
CA PHE A 40 -15.89 8.57 2.05
C PHE A 40 -15.52 7.39 2.93
N SER A 41 -14.40 6.75 2.60
CA SER A 41 -13.99 5.50 3.20
C SER A 41 -13.53 5.70 4.64
N GLU A 42 -12.82 6.80 4.91
CA GLU A 42 -12.46 7.21 6.27
C GLU A 42 -13.71 7.49 7.12
N GLN A 43 -14.61 8.35 6.63
CA GLN A 43 -15.83 8.73 7.36
C GLN A 43 -16.77 7.54 7.56
N MET A 44 -16.97 6.72 6.53
CA MET A 44 -17.82 5.53 6.63
C MET A 44 -17.23 4.52 7.61
N TRP A 45 -15.92 4.30 7.58
CA TRP A 45 -15.26 3.37 8.49
C TRP A 45 -15.36 3.83 9.95
N GLU A 46 -15.19 5.11 10.22
CA GLU A 46 -15.37 5.68 11.56
C GLU A 46 -16.85 5.60 12.01
N ARG A 47 -17.78 5.93 11.11
CA ARG A 47 -19.21 5.95 11.39
C ARG A 47 -19.78 4.59 11.79
N LEU A 48 -19.19 3.48 11.30
CA LEU A 48 -19.57 2.11 11.65
C LEU A 48 -19.35 1.75 13.13
N GLU A 49 -18.58 2.53 13.88
CA GLU A 49 -18.42 2.35 15.34
C GLU A 49 -19.54 3.00 16.17
N HIS A 50 -20.39 3.81 15.53
CA HIS A 50 -21.36 4.64 16.21
C HIS A 50 -22.79 4.13 16.00
N HIS A 51 -23.61 4.21 17.05
CA HIS A 51 -25.04 3.92 16.98
C HIS A 51 -25.87 5.21 16.87
N PRO A 52 -26.97 5.23 16.10
CA PRO A 52 -27.49 4.14 15.26
C PRO A 52 -26.57 3.84 14.07
N LEU A 53 -26.63 2.66 13.48
CA LEU A 53 -25.80 2.32 12.32
C LEU A 53 -26.26 3.10 11.07
N PRO A 54 -25.39 3.33 10.08
CA PRO A 54 -25.80 3.83 8.76
C PRO A 54 -26.87 2.94 8.14
N ALA A 55 -27.69 3.51 7.26
CA ALA A 55 -28.67 2.75 6.51
C ALA A 55 -28.01 1.65 5.66
N ASP A 56 -28.67 0.49 5.56
CA ASP A 56 -28.13 -0.70 4.90
C ASP A 56 -27.72 -0.46 3.45
N ASN A 57 -28.40 0.44 2.74
CA ASN A 57 -28.05 0.83 1.37
C ASN A 57 -26.68 1.51 1.27
N ILE A 58 -26.29 2.31 2.27
CA ILE A 58 -24.97 2.97 2.30
C ILE A 58 -23.89 1.94 2.64
N ILE A 59 -24.18 1.02 3.57
CA ILE A 59 -23.27 -0.10 3.91
C ILE A 59 -23.05 -0.98 2.69
N GLN A 60 -24.12 -1.31 1.95
CA GLN A 60 -24.03 -2.10 0.73
C GLN A 60 -23.28 -1.35 -0.37
N GLY A 61 -23.49 -0.05 -0.51
CA GLY A 61 -22.74 0.77 -1.46
C GLY A 61 -21.24 0.82 -1.16
N PHE A 62 -20.87 0.86 0.13
CA PHE A 62 -19.48 0.73 0.54
C PHE A 62 -18.93 -0.68 0.28
N ALA A 63 -19.70 -1.73 0.54
CA ALA A 63 -19.32 -3.10 0.18
C ALA A 63 -19.05 -3.24 -1.33
N ASP A 64 -19.82 -2.60 -2.19
CA ASP A 64 -19.62 -2.62 -3.65
C ASP A 64 -18.34 -1.90 -4.07
N ILE A 65 -18.00 -0.80 -3.40
CA ILE A 65 -16.70 -0.12 -3.56
C ILE A 65 -15.54 -1.06 -3.20
N LEU A 66 -15.65 -1.79 -2.08
CA LEU A 66 -14.59 -2.71 -1.63
C LEU A 66 -14.36 -3.91 -2.57
N ARG A 67 -15.37 -4.28 -3.37
CA ARG A 67 -15.25 -5.32 -4.41
C ARG A 67 -14.44 -4.86 -5.62
N ASN A 68 -14.27 -3.55 -5.82
CA ASN A 68 -13.51 -3.02 -6.95
C ASN A 68 -12.02 -2.97 -6.61
N ASP A 69 -11.21 -3.67 -7.41
CA ASP A 69 -9.76 -3.81 -7.23
C ASP A 69 -8.97 -2.49 -7.28
N ASN A 70 -9.48 -1.47 -7.97
CA ASN A 70 -8.82 -0.17 -8.03
C ASN A 70 -9.22 0.70 -6.83
N ASP A 71 -10.50 0.66 -6.45
CA ASP A 71 -11.01 1.45 -5.35
C ASP A 71 -10.49 0.96 -4.00
N ILE A 72 -10.34 -0.36 -3.81
CA ILE A 72 -9.79 -0.92 -2.58
C ILE A 72 -8.35 -0.46 -2.31
N LEU A 73 -7.56 -0.16 -3.34
CA LEU A 73 -6.22 0.39 -3.17
C LEU A 73 -6.28 1.78 -2.52
N LEU A 74 -7.23 2.61 -2.96
CA LEU A 74 -7.45 3.93 -2.39
C LEU A 74 -8.00 3.83 -0.96
N VAL A 75 -8.88 2.88 -0.68
CA VAL A 75 -9.39 2.62 0.68
C VAL A 75 -8.25 2.22 1.63
N ARG A 76 -7.35 1.33 1.21
CA ARG A 76 -6.20 0.88 2.03
C ARG A 76 -5.25 2.00 2.45
N LEU A 77 -5.20 3.10 1.69
CA LEU A 77 -4.39 4.27 2.04
C LEU A 77 -4.94 5.00 3.26
N VAL A 78 -6.26 5.04 3.44
CA VAL A 78 -6.91 5.83 4.50
C VAL A 78 -7.52 4.97 5.62
N VAL A 79 -7.82 3.70 5.37
CA VAL A 79 -8.33 2.76 6.37
C VAL A 79 -7.26 1.72 6.71
N PRO A 80 -6.55 1.84 7.85
CA PRO A 80 -5.46 0.94 8.22
C PRO A 80 -5.88 -0.52 8.35
N ASP A 81 -7.12 -0.80 8.71
CA ASP A 81 -7.63 -2.15 8.92
C ASP A 81 -7.62 -3.01 7.65
N PHE A 82 -7.56 -2.41 6.45
CA PHE A 82 -7.42 -3.16 5.19
C PHE A 82 -5.97 -3.48 4.82
N ARG A 83 -4.98 -2.99 5.60
CA ARG A 83 -3.56 -3.23 5.34
C ARG A 83 -3.11 -4.60 5.85
N PRO A 84 -2.11 -5.24 5.22
CA PRO A 84 -1.54 -6.48 5.73
C PRO A 84 -0.98 -6.31 7.15
N GLY A 85 -1.23 -7.29 8.02
CA GLY A 85 -0.71 -7.30 9.39
C GLY A 85 -1.48 -6.45 10.42
N SER A 86 -2.46 -5.65 10.01
CA SER A 86 -3.30 -4.88 10.94
C SER A 86 -4.10 -5.80 11.89
N PRO A 87 -4.43 -5.39 13.12
CA PRO A 87 -5.32 -6.16 13.97
C PRO A 87 -6.72 -6.30 13.32
N ILE A 88 -7.45 -7.35 13.66
CA ILE A 88 -8.84 -7.51 13.20
C ILE A 88 -9.73 -6.66 14.12
N PRO A 89 -10.56 -5.75 13.59
CA PRO A 89 -11.47 -4.95 14.40
C PRO A 89 -12.48 -5.84 15.11
N THR A 90 -12.91 -5.47 16.32
CA THR A 90 -13.90 -6.23 17.11
C THR A 90 -15.33 -6.06 16.57
N ASN A 91 -15.59 -4.97 15.86
CA ASN A 91 -16.89 -4.65 15.25
C ASN A 91 -17.26 -5.68 14.17
N THR A 92 -18.39 -6.37 14.36
CA THR A 92 -18.83 -7.47 13.49
C THR A 92 -19.15 -7.03 12.06
N ILE A 93 -19.59 -5.79 11.86
CA ILE A 93 -19.87 -5.25 10.51
C ILE A 93 -18.55 -4.99 9.79
N LYS A 94 -17.58 -4.38 10.47
CA LYS A 94 -16.22 -4.17 9.91
C LYS A 94 -15.55 -5.49 9.57
N GLN A 95 -15.68 -6.52 10.42
CA GLN A 95 -15.18 -7.86 10.12
C GLN A 95 -15.80 -8.44 8.85
N ARG A 96 -17.11 -8.31 8.66
CA ARG A 96 -17.79 -8.75 7.42
C ARG A 96 -17.28 -7.98 6.20
N LEU A 97 -17.09 -6.67 6.30
CA LEU A 97 -16.55 -5.86 5.20
C LEU A 97 -15.11 -6.22 4.85
N LEU A 98 -14.27 -6.58 5.82
CA LEU A 98 -12.92 -7.09 5.56
C LEU A 98 -12.89 -8.42 4.84
N GLN A 99 -13.94 -9.25 4.96
CA GLN A 99 -14.03 -10.52 4.23
C GLN A 99 -14.37 -10.33 2.75
N ILE A 100 -14.92 -9.17 2.35
CA ILE A 100 -15.27 -8.88 0.95
C ILE A 100 -14.03 -8.76 0.08
N ASN A 101 -12.96 -8.16 0.61
CA ASN A 101 -11.67 -8.09 -0.04
C ASN A 101 -10.59 -8.51 0.98
N PRO A 102 -10.33 -9.82 1.10
CA PRO A 102 -9.39 -10.32 2.09
C PRO A 102 -8.03 -9.65 1.89
N ARG A 103 -7.37 -9.35 3.00
CA ARG A 103 -6.06 -8.71 2.98
C ARG A 103 -5.12 -9.58 2.13
N PRO A 104 -4.50 -9.03 1.07
CA PRO A 104 -3.56 -9.79 0.29
C PRO A 104 -2.43 -10.23 1.21
N SER A 105 -1.94 -11.45 0.99
CA SER A 105 -0.71 -11.86 1.64
C SER A 105 0.37 -10.80 1.33
N PRO A 106 1.26 -10.45 2.28
CA PRO A 106 2.40 -9.58 2.00
C PRO A 106 3.17 -10.01 0.73
N LEU A 107 3.22 -11.32 0.48
CA LEU A 107 3.85 -11.92 -0.71
C LEU A 107 3.09 -11.66 -2.02
N GLU A 108 1.76 -11.60 -1.98
CA GLU A 108 0.92 -11.32 -3.15
C GLU A 108 0.97 -9.84 -3.53
N SER A 109 1.08 -8.96 -2.54
CA SER A 109 1.21 -7.52 -2.76
C SER A 109 2.49 -7.20 -3.52
N ILE A 110 3.61 -7.83 -3.16
CA ILE A 110 4.90 -7.68 -3.86
C ILE A 110 4.76 -8.11 -5.34
N ARG A 111 4.14 -9.26 -5.61
CA ARG A 111 3.96 -9.75 -7.00
C ARG A 111 3.13 -8.81 -7.89
N LYS A 112 2.19 -8.06 -7.32
CA LYS A 112 1.34 -7.13 -8.08
C LYS A 112 2.05 -5.81 -8.44
N TYR A 113 3.03 -5.38 -7.63
CA TYR A 113 3.82 -4.17 -7.88
C TYR A 113 5.07 -4.41 -8.74
N PHE A 114 5.49 -5.67 -8.87
CA PHE A 114 6.48 -6.10 -9.85
C PHE A 114 5.77 -6.94 -10.91
N PRO A 115 4.97 -6.34 -11.81
CA PRO A 115 4.64 -7.02 -13.05
C PRO A 115 6.00 -7.38 -13.66
N GLU A 116 6.19 -8.67 -13.93
CA GLU A 116 7.40 -9.30 -14.49
C GLU A 116 8.46 -8.27 -14.86
N ARG A 117 9.50 -8.12 -14.00
CA ARG A 117 10.61 -7.18 -14.22
C ARG A 117 10.88 -7.14 -15.71
N ASP A 118 10.66 -5.98 -16.32
CA ASP A 118 10.97 -5.76 -17.73
C ASP A 118 12.41 -6.26 -17.92
N THR A 119 12.55 -7.42 -18.58
CA THR A 119 13.78 -8.23 -18.51
C THR A 119 14.95 -7.44 -19.07
N GLU A 120 14.64 -6.50 -19.98
CA GLU A 120 15.56 -5.54 -20.54
C GLU A 120 16.02 -4.50 -19.51
N VAL A 121 15.12 -3.87 -18.75
CA VAL A 121 15.49 -2.91 -17.69
C VAL A 121 16.30 -3.59 -16.59
N HIS A 122 15.94 -4.82 -16.22
CA HIS A 122 16.71 -5.59 -15.25
C HIS A 122 18.09 -5.98 -15.77
N ARG A 123 18.19 -6.39 -17.04
CA ARG A 123 19.48 -6.68 -17.71
C ARG A 123 20.36 -5.44 -17.77
N LEU A 124 19.82 -4.30 -18.19
CA LEU A 124 20.55 -3.03 -18.24
C LEU A 124 21.05 -2.60 -16.86
N TYR A 125 20.25 -2.79 -15.81
CA TYR A 125 20.66 -2.54 -14.44
C TYR A 125 21.81 -3.45 -13.99
N GLU A 126 21.76 -4.75 -14.29
CA GLU A 126 22.86 -5.65 -13.95
C GLU A 126 24.14 -5.33 -14.75
N GLU A 127 24.01 -4.96 -16.03
CA GLU A 127 25.14 -4.50 -16.86
C GLU A 127 25.78 -3.23 -16.30
N GLU A 128 24.97 -2.21 -15.95
CA GLU A 128 25.46 -0.97 -15.32
C GLU A 128 26.13 -1.25 -13.98
N LYS A 129 25.54 -2.13 -13.17
CA LYS A 129 26.07 -2.55 -11.88
C LYS A 129 27.44 -3.22 -12.03
N THR A 130 27.62 -4.11 -13.01
CA THR A 130 28.91 -4.74 -13.30
C THR A 130 29.95 -3.71 -13.72
N VAL A 131 29.61 -2.77 -14.61
CA VAL A 131 30.54 -1.72 -15.05
C VAL A 131 30.98 -0.83 -13.87
N LEU A 132 30.04 -0.43 -13.00
CA LEU A 132 30.35 0.36 -11.81
C LEU A 132 31.24 -0.40 -10.82
N GLN A 133 30.98 -1.69 -10.67
CA GLN A 133 31.75 -2.60 -9.83
C GLN A 133 33.20 -2.74 -10.33
N GLU A 134 33.41 -2.99 -11.62
CA GLU A 134 34.73 -3.04 -12.24
C GLU A 134 35.48 -1.72 -12.09
N ALA A 135 34.80 -0.58 -12.29
CA ALA A 135 35.38 0.74 -12.12
C ALA A 135 35.84 1.00 -10.67
N GLU A 136 35.08 0.55 -9.67
CA GLU A 136 35.44 0.68 -8.26
C GLU A 136 36.61 -0.25 -7.89
N LEU A 137 36.66 -1.48 -8.42
CA LEU A 137 37.81 -2.37 -8.26
C LEU A 137 39.08 -1.77 -8.87
N TYR A 138 38.98 -1.20 -10.08
CA TYR A 138 40.10 -0.52 -10.73
C TYR A 138 40.58 0.68 -9.92
N ARG A 139 39.65 1.50 -9.42
CA ARG A 139 39.97 2.64 -8.54
C ARG A 139 40.66 2.19 -7.26
N ALA A 140 40.19 1.11 -6.65
CA ALA A 140 40.81 0.53 -5.47
C ALA A 140 42.23 0.03 -5.76
N ALA A 141 42.44 -0.64 -6.90
CA ALA A 141 43.76 -1.10 -7.33
C ALA A 141 44.74 0.07 -7.54
N VAL A 142 44.31 1.14 -8.21
CA VAL A 142 45.14 2.36 -8.39
C VAL A 142 45.47 3.03 -7.05
N LEU A 143 44.54 3.06 -6.11
CA LEU A 143 44.79 3.64 -4.78
C LEU A 143 45.73 2.79 -3.92
N LEU A 144 45.71 1.47 -4.05
CA LEU A 144 46.57 0.56 -3.29
C LEU A 144 47.97 0.39 -3.87
N TYR A 145 48.07 0.34 -5.20
CA TYR A 145 49.31 -0.02 -5.91
C TYR A 145 49.88 1.10 -6.78
N GLY A 146 49.13 2.18 -7.01
CA GLY A 146 49.63 3.37 -7.69
C GLY A 146 50.50 4.24 -6.79
N HIS A 147 51.13 5.26 -7.38
CA HIS A 147 51.98 6.24 -6.66
C HIS A 147 51.19 7.24 -5.79
N GLY A 148 49.95 6.89 -5.39
CA GLY A 148 49.10 7.73 -4.55
C GLY A 148 49.56 7.71 -3.10
N ASN A 149 49.76 8.89 -2.50
CA ASN A 149 50.12 9.02 -1.10
C ASN A 149 48.87 8.86 -0.22
N ILE A 150 48.39 7.62 -0.06
CA ILE A 150 47.22 7.31 0.77
C ILE A 150 47.64 7.05 2.23
N SER A 151 46.80 7.45 3.19
CA SER A 151 47.07 7.14 4.60
C SER A 151 46.91 5.65 4.90
N GLN A 152 47.65 5.16 5.89
CA GLN A 152 47.61 3.75 6.31
C GLN A 152 46.19 3.29 6.71
N GLU A 153 45.45 4.13 7.43
CA GLU A 153 44.04 3.86 7.80
C GLU A 153 43.12 3.71 6.58
N ARG A 154 43.37 4.46 5.51
CA ARG A 154 42.59 4.38 4.27
C ARG A 154 42.94 3.12 3.48
N LYS A 155 44.20 2.69 3.53
CA LYS A 155 44.67 1.42 2.95
C LYS A 155 44.00 0.22 3.59
N GLU A 156 43.95 0.18 4.92
CA GLU A 156 43.34 -0.92 5.69
C GLU A 156 41.82 -1.03 5.43
N ARG A 157 41.11 0.09 5.39
CA ARG A 157 39.68 0.11 5.02
C ARG A 157 39.44 -0.42 3.60
N LEU A 158 40.29 -0.04 2.66
CA LEU A 158 40.15 -0.46 1.26
C LEU A 158 40.46 -1.95 1.09
N GLN A 159 41.46 -2.47 1.80
CA GLN A 159 41.76 -3.90 1.86
C GLN A 159 40.63 -4.71 2.50
N HIS A 160 40.03 -4.19 3.57
CA HIS A 160 38.87 -4.82 4.20
C HIS A 160 37.66 -4.85 3.26
N TRP A 161 37.38 -3.75 2.56
CA TRP A 161 36.33 -3.70 1.56
C TRP A 161 36.55 -4.71 0.42
N LEU A 162 37.77 -4.81 -0.11
CA LEU A 162 38.12 -5.83 -1.12
C LEU A 162 37.94 -7.26 -0.61
N ALA A 163 38.27 -7.54 0.66
CA ALA A 163 38.09 -8.87 1.25
C ALA A 163 36.60 -9.24 1.43
N THR A 164 35.71 -8.26 1.55
CA THR A 164 34.25 -8.46 1.60
C THR A 164 33.60 -8.46 0.22
N TYR A 165 34.36 -8.17 -0.83
CA TYR A 165 33.85 -8.13 -2.19
C TYR A 165 33.49 -9.56 -2.63
N PRO A 166 32.29 -9.80 -3.17
CA PRO A 166 31.89 -11.13 -3.61
C PRO A 166 32.85 -11.61 -4.70
N ALA A 167 33.54 -12.73 -4.45
CA ALA A 167 34.36 -13.38 -5.45
C ALA A 167 33.46 -13.84 -6.61
N GLU A 168 33.93 -13.71 -7.85
CA GLU A 168 33.29 -14.38 -8.98
C GLU A 168 33.22 -15.88 -8.64
N GLU A 169 32.02 -16.44 -8.55
CA GLU A 169 31.85 -17.89 -8.54
C GLU A 169 32.36 -18.40 -9.89
N ALA A 170 33.46 -19.15 -9.85
CA ALA A 170 34.12 -19.73 -11.01
C ALA A 170 33.28 -20.79 -11.72
#